data_AF-A0A497MZ43-F1
#
_entry.id   AF-A0A497MZ43-F1
#
_cell.length_a   1.000
_cell.length_b   1.000
_cell.length_c   1.000
_cell.angle_alpha   90.00
_cell.angle_beta   90.00
_cell.angle_gamma   90.00
#
_symmetry.space_group_name_H-M   'P 1'
#
loop_
_entity.id
_entity.type
_entity.pdbx_description
1 polymer ?
#
loop_
_entity_poly.entity_id
_entity_poly.type
_entity_poly.pdbx_seq_one_letter_code
_entity_poly.pdbx_strand_id
1 'polypeptide(L)'
;MIVIDPSSGKTGEAGWAEFEAGTPTAWGTISIPFSKVAFKRFNNLGKILREDFPAEYDVLMIELLKGKYAKLVLKQSSAVFGACLNWEKVMMIAPRSWQAIADRLGGWIKRDDVDAIYMGYAAIAFAEGYEPKWKREAQEAFLAELAKDYNWKLEDW
;
A
#
# COMPACT_ATOMS: atom_id res chain seq x y z
N MET A 1 -4.79 -1.29 -10.28
CA MET A 1 -4.27 -2.03 -9.10
C MET A 1 -4.67 -1.28 -7.84
N ILE A 2 -5.05 -1.98 -6.78
CA ILE A 2 -5.28 -1.42 -5.44
C ILE A 2 -4.24 -2.00 -4.49
N VAL A 3 -3.67 -1.18 -3.61
CA VAL A 3 -2.67 -1.56 -2.63
C VAL A 3 -3.21 -1.26 -1.24
N ILE A 4 -3.12 -2.22 -0.33
CA ILE A 4 -3.58 -2.08 1.06
C ILE A 4 -2.40 -2.37 1.99
N ASP A 5 -2.06 -1.39 2.83
CA ASP A 5 -1.17 -1.61 3.97
C ASP A 5 -2.00 -1.95 5.22
N PRO A 6 -2.07 -3.24 5.62
CA PRO A 6 -2.93 -3.67 6.71
C PRO A 6 -2.40 -3.23 8.07
N SER A 7 -3.22 -2.47 8.80
CA SER A 7 -2.93 -2.03 10.18
C SER A 7 -2.41 -3.13 11.10
N SER A 8 -1.39 -2.80 11.90
CA SER A 8 -0.93 -3.62 13.03
C SER A 8 -1.89 -3.61 14.24
N GLY A 9 -3.03 -2.89 14.16
CA GLY A 9 -4.13 -2.96 15.11
C GLY A 9 -3.99 -2.08 16.35
N LYS A 10 -2.99 -1.18 16.39
CA LYS A 10 -2.81 -0.17 17.45
C LYS A 10 -3.49 1.16 17.11
N THR A 11 -3.40 1.60 15.86
CA THR A 11 -3.99 2.87 15.38
C THR A 11 -5.45 2.70 14.98
N GLY A 12 -5.82 1.50 14.51
CA GLY A 12 -7.16 1.28 13.95
C GLY A 12 -7.30 1.88 12.55
N GLU A 13 -6.19 2.19 11.88
CA GLU A 13 -6.17 2.74 10.52
C GLU A 13 -5.37 1.82 9.61
N ALA A 14 -5.82 1.64 8.37
CA ALA A 14 -5.10 0.94 7.31
C ALA A 14 -4.88 1.88 6.12
N GLY A 15 -3.69 1.84 5.52
CA GLY A 15 -3.39 2.63 4.34
C GLY A 15 -3.94 1.99 3.07
N TRP A 16 -4.30 2.81 2.09
CA TRP A 16 -4.66 2.34 0.75
C TRP A 16 -4.14 3.27 -0.34
N ALA A 17 -3.89 2.72 -1.52
CA ALA A 17 -3.53 3.47 -2.71
C ALA A 17 -4.00 2.76 -4.00
N GLU A 18 -4.62 3.52 -4.89
CA GLU A 18 -5.05 3.10 -6.23
C GLU A 18 -4.00 3.47 -7.26
N PHE A 19 -3.80 2.58 -8.23
CA PHE A 19 -2.86 2.76 -9.33
C PHE A 19 -3.51 2.44 -10.67
N GLU A 20 -3.35 3.34 -11.62
CA GLU A 20 -3.72 3.17 -13.02
C GLU A 20 -2.48 3.36 -13.90
N ALA A 21 -2.22 2.42 -14.80
CA ALA A 21 -1.06 2.45 -15.71
C ALA A 21 0.29 2.78 -15.03
N GLY A 22 0.50 2.30 -13.81
CA GLY A 22 1.74 2.50 -13.06
C GLY A 22 1.83 3.82 -12.26
N THR A 23 0.78 4.63 -12.26
CA THR A 23 0.74 5.92 -11.55
C THR A 23 -0.32 5.87 -10.45
N PRO A 24 -0.04 6.38 -9.23
CA PRO A 24 -1.05 6.46 -8.18
C PRO A 24 -2.09 7.50 -8.54
N THR A 25 -3.37 7.14 -8.45
CA THR A 25 -4.50 8.00 -8.82
C THR A 25 -5.28 8.49 -7.60
N ALA A 26 -5.29 7.72 -6.52
CA ALA A 26 -5.91 8.06 -5.25
C ALA A 26 -5.25 7.29 -4.10
N TRP A 27 -5.31 7.82 -2.88
CA TRP A 27 -4.80 7.16 -1.68
C TRP A 27 -5.38 7.77 -0.43
N GLY A 28 -5.22 7.08 0.70
CA GLY A 28 -5.61 7.60 1.99
C GLY A 28 -5.56 6.54 3.08
N THR A 29 -6.34 6.77 4.13
CA THR A 29 -6.49 5.83 5.24
C THR A 29 -7.93 5.39 5.40
N ILE A 30 -8.11 4.14 5.81
CA ILE A 30 -9.38 3.55 6.18
C ILE A 30 -9.43 3.47 7.70
N SER A 31 -10.41 4.13 8.30
CA SER A 31 -10.68 4.00 9.74
C SER A 31 -11.43 2.70 10.03
N ILE A 32 -10.82 1.82 10.82
CA ILE A 32 -11.38 0.53 11.22
C ILE A 32 -11.94 0.67 12.64
N PRO A 33 -13.26 0.49 12.84
CA PRO A 33 -13.87 0.58 14.16
C PRO A 33 -13.16 -0.35 15.16
N PHE A 34 -12.71 0.24 16.27
CA PHE A 34 -11.94 -0.48 17.27
C PHE A 34 -12.77 -1.60 17.92
N SER A 35 -12.15 -2.76 18.09
CA SER A 35 -12.70 -3.87 18.85
C SER A 35 -11.58 -4.63 19.55
N LYS A 36 -11.78 -4.93 20.84
CA LYS A 36 -10.88 -5.80 21.62
C LYS A 36 -10.84 -7.23 21.05
N VAL A 37 -11.91 -7.64 20.36
CA VAL A 37 -11.96 -8.90 19.63
C VAL A 37 -11.36 -8.68 18.26
N ALA A 38 -10.21 -9.31 18.00
CA ALA A 38 -9.47 -9.18 16.75
C ALA A 38 -10.37 -9.48 15.55
N PHE A 39 -11.05 -10.64 15.51
CA PHE A 39 -11.95 -11.06 14.42
C PHE A 39 -12.96 -9.98 13.96
N LYS A 40 -13.59 -9.25 14.90
CA LYS A 40 -14.54 -8.18 14.55
C LYS A 40 -13.88 -7.01 13.81
N ARG A 41 -12.63 -6.65 14.16
CA ARG A 41 -11.90 -5.59 13.47
C ARG A 41 -11.69 -5.94 11.99
N PHE A 42 -11.37 -7.18 11.70
CA PHE A 42 -11.17 -7.61 10.31
C PHE A 42 -12.48 -7.75 9.56
N ASN A 43 -13.54 -8.27 10.17
CA ASN A 43 -14.84 -8.29 9.51
C ASN A 43 -15.32 -6.87 9.13
N ASN A 44 -15.04 -5.86 9.96
CA ASN A 44 -15.34 -4.46 9.63
C ASN A 44 -14.49 -3.94 8.46
N LEU A 45 -13.18 -4.20 8.48
CA LEU A 45 -12.30 -3.86 7.35
C LEU A 45 -12.80 -4.46 6.03
N GLY A 46 -13.35 -5.68 6.04
CA GLY A 46 -13.90 -6.31 4.84
C GLY A 46 -15.31 -5.93 4.44
N LYS A 47 -16.01 -5.18 5.27
CA LYS A 47 -17.21 -4.46 4.82
C LYS A 47 -16.81 -3.17 4.13
N ILE A 48 -15.94 -2.39 4.76
CA ILE A 48 -15.44 -1.12 4.21
C ILE A 48 -14.79 -1.36 2.85
N LEU A 49 -13.89 -2.34 2.75
CA LEU A 49 -13.23 -2.63 1.47
C LEU A 49 -14.21 -3.04 0.36
N ARG A 50 -15.35 -3.65 0.68
CA ARG A 50 -16.40 -4.03 -0.28
C ARG A 50 -17.25 -2.86 -0.76
N GLU A 51 -17.54 -1.95 0.16
CA GLU A 51 -18.44 -0.82 -0.06
C GLU A 51 -17.70 0.31 -0.80
N ASP A 52 -16.43 0.53 -0.44
CA ASP A 52 -15.65 1.67 -0.94
C ASP A 52 -14.83 1.35 -2.19
N PHE A 53 -14.48 0.08 -2.44
CA PHE A 53 -13.63 -0.32 -3.56
C PHE A 53 -14.29 -1.43 -4.39
N PRO A 54 -15.28 -1.14 -5.25
CA PRO A 54 -15.92 -2.17 -6.09
C PRO A 54 -14.93 -2.91 -7.00
N ALA A 55 -15.33 -4.08 -7.51
CA ALA A 55 -14.46 -5.10 -8.12
C ALA A 55 -13.92 -4.75 -9.52
N GLU A 56 -13.48 -3.51 -9.75
CA GLU A 56 -13.02 -2.99 -11.05
C GLU A 56 -11.50 -3.07 -11.24
N TYR A 57 -10.75 -3.35 -10.18
CA TYR A 57 -9.29 -3.42 -10.21
C TYR A 57 -8.79 -4.84 -10.56
N ASP A 58 -7.70 -4.91 -11.33
CA ASP A 58 -7.16 -6.21 -11.77
C ASP A 58 -6.31 -6.90 -10.70
N VAL A 59 -5.67 -6.10 -9.84
CA VAL A 59 -4.66 -6.57 -8.88
C VAL A 59 -4.89 -5.95 -7.52
N LEU A 60 -4.93 -6.78 -6.49
CA LEU A 60 -4.84 -6.37 -5.09
C LEU A 60 -3.45 -6.71 -4.55
N MET A 61 -2.77 -5.72 -3.98
CA MET A 61 -1.45 -5.85 -3.38
C MET A 61 -1.47 -5.61 -1.87
N ILE A 62 -0.77 -6.44 -1.10
CA ILE A 62 -0.65 -6.30 0.35
C ILE A 62 0.77 -6.56 0.88
N GLU A 63 1.03 -6.17 2.13
CA GLU A 63 2.31 -6.42 2.78
C GLU A 63 2.44 -7.87 3.32
N LEU A 64 3.64 -8.45 3.17
CA LEU A 64 4.03 -9.78 3.61
C LEU A 64 4.79 -9.74 4.95
N LEU A 65 4.10 -9.96 6.05
CA LEU A 65 4.68 -10.02 7.41
C LEU A 65 5.32 -11.39 7.73
N LYS A 66 6.61 -11.45 8.16
CA LYS A 66 7.32 -12.71 8.57
C LYS A 66 7.79 -12.70 10.03
N GLY A 67 7.74 -13.85 10.75
CA GLY A 67 8.14 -13.99 12.18
C GLY A 67 7.35 -15.00 13.05
N LYS A 68 7.84 -15.32 14.28
CA LYS A 68 7.29 -16.39 15.16
C LYS A 68 5.87 -16.09 15.70
N TYR A 69 5.51 -14.81 15.82
CA TYR A 69 4.14 -14.26 16.04
C TYR A 69 3.56 -13.52 14.81
N ALA A 70 4.33 -13.34 13.74
CA ALA A 70 3.79 -12.91 12.43
C ALA A 70 2.74 -13.89 11.88
N LYS A 71 2.75 -15.09 12.47
CA LYS A 71 1.93 -16.27 12.26
C LYS A 71 0.58 -16.26 13.02
N LEU A 72 -0.02 -15.16 13.43
CA LEU A 72 -1.47 -15.16 13.76
C LEU A 72 -2.22 -13.96 13.17
N VAL A 73 -1.50 -13.06 12.50
CA VAL A 73 -1.89 -11.66 12.30
C VAL A 73 -1.73 -11.21 10.84
N LEU A 74 -0.74 -11.73 10.09
CA LEU A 74 -0.88 -11.95 8.63
C LEU A 74 -2.22 -12.67 8.32
N LYS A 75 -2.68 -13.43 9.32
CA LYS A 75 -3.81 -14.35 9.32
C LYS A 75 -5.16 -13.70 9.57
N GLN A 76 -5.15 -12.38 9.66
CA GLN A 76 -6.33 -11.55 9.50
C GLN A 76 -6.18 -10.57 8.33
N SER A 77 -4.95 -10.33 7.86
CA SER A 77 -4.52 -9.66 6.59
C SER A 77 -4.97 -10.34 5.30
N SER A 78 -6.04 -11.09 5.37
CA SER A 78 -6.61 -11.89 4.29
C SER A 78 -8.04 -12.30 4.61
N ALA A 79 -8.44 -12.30 5.89
CA ALA A 79 -9.83 -12.50 6.31
C ALA A 79 -10.79 -11.44 5.73
N VAL A 80 -10.22 -10.49 4.99
CA VAL A 80 -10.88 -9.53 4.11
C VAL A 80 -10.50 -9.65 2.62
N PHE A 81 -9.34 -10.18 2.20
CA PHE A 81 -9.23 -10.71 0.81
C PHE A 81 -10.52 -11.48 0.47
N GLY A 82 -10.96 -12.27 1.45
CA GLY A 82 -12.15 -13.10 1.45
C GLY A 82 -13.46 -12.45 1.88
N ALA A 83 -13.65 -11.15 1.74
CA ALA A 83 -14.98 -10.58 1.92
C ALA A 83 -15.64 -10.05 0.63
N CYS A 84 -15.24 -10.50 -0.56
CA CYS A 84 -16.06 -10.45 -1.80
C CYS A 84 -15.81 -9.31 -2.80
N LEU A 85 -14.66 -9.28 -3.43
CA LEU A 85 -14.52 -8.56 -4.70
C LEU A 85 -13.75 -9.44 -5.67
N ASN A 86 -14.22 -9.49 -6.93
CA ASN A 86 -13.73 -10.33 -8.02
C ASN A 86 -12.33 -9.89 -8.49
N TRP A 87 -11.37 -9.74 -7.58
CA TRP A 87 -10.00 -9.39 -7.92
C TRP A 87 -9.36 -10.51 -8.73
N GLU A 88 -8.91 -10.21 -9.95
CA GLU A 88 -8.30 -11.21 -10.84
C GLU A 88 -7.00 -11.76 -10.23
N LYS A 89 -6.19 -10.88 -9.61
CA LYS A 89 -4.87 -11.22 -9.11
C LYS A 89 -4.61 -10.64 -7.73
N VAL A 90 -3.82 -11.38 -6.96
CA VAL A 90 -3.39 -11.01 -5.61
C VAL A 90 -1.86 -11.07 -5.55
N MET A 91 -1.23 -9.99 -5.08
CA MET A 91 0.21 -9.87 -4.89
C MET A 91 0.56 -9.55 -3.44
N MET A 92 1.71 -10.03 -2.99
CA MET A 92 2.23 -9.78 -1.65
C MET A 92 3.67 -9.29 -1.73
N ILE A 93 4.03 -8.28 -0.93
CA ILE A 93 5.38 -7.70 -0.92
C ILE A 93 6.03 -7.72 0.45
N ALA A 94 7.29 -8.12 0.53
CA ALA A 94 8.02 -8.07 1.80
C ALA A 94 8.29 -6.62 2.22
N PRO A 95 8.23 -6.30 3.54
CA PRO A 95 8.52 -4.96 4.07
C PRO A 95 9.81 -4.37 3.53
N ARG A 96 10.88 -5.17 3.59
CA ARG A 96 12.21 -4.76 3.12
C ARG A 96 12.26 -4.45 1.62
N SER A 97 11.37 -5.04 0.82
CA SER A 97 11.35 -4.82 -0.62
C SER A 97 10.79 -3.44 -0.96
N TRP A 98 9.66 -3.05 -0.38
CA TRP A 98 9.09 -1.73 -0.64
C TRP A 98 9.83 -0.62 0.11
N GLN A 99 10.40 -0.91 1.28
CA GLN A 99 11.25 0.05 2.00
C GLN A 99 12.49 0.43 1.20
N ALA A 100 13.10 -0.54 0.49
CA ALA A 100 14.23 -0.25 -0.40
C ALA A 100 13.84 0.65 -1.59
N ILE A 101 12.57 0.67 -1.98
CA ILE A 101 12.04 1.61 -2.98
C ILE A 101 11.82 2.98 -2.34
N ALA A 102 11.21 3.03 -1.16
CA ALA A 102 11.01 4.27 -0.41
C ALA A 102 12.34 5.03 -0.20
N ASP A 103 13.40 4.32 0.21
CA ASP A 103 14.74 4.89 0.38
C ASP A 103 15.29 5.50 -0.92
N ARG A 104 14.96 4.92 -2.08
CA ARG A 104 15.36 5.47 -3.39
C ARG A 104 14.53 6.67 -3.80
N LEU A 105 13.31 6.79 -3.30
CA LEU A 105 12.39 7.89 -3.59
C LEU A 105 12.53 9.09 -2.64
N GLY A 106 13.65 9.18 -1.90
CA GLY A 106 13.91 10.29 -0.97
C GLY A 106 13.82 9.92 0.51
N GLY A 107 13.63 8.64 0.83
CA GLY A 107 13.58 8.14 2.21
C GLY A 107 12.19 7.69 2.62
N TRP A 108 12.14 6.76 3.58
CA TRP A 108 10.89 6.27 4.13
C TRP A 108 10.23 7.29 5.07
N ILE A 109 9.04 7.76 4.69
CA ILE A 109 8.16 8.54 5.55
C ILE A 109 7.13 7.59 6.16
N LYS A 110 7.19 7.39 7.47
CA LYS A 110 6.30 6.48 8.18
C LYS A 110 4.88 7.06 8.30
N ARG A 111 4.01 6.67 7.37
CA ARG A 111 2.56 6.93 7.40
C ARG A 111 1.86 5.79 6.64
N ASP A 112 0.73 5.32 7.17
CA ASP A 112 0.03 4.14 6.63
C ASP A 112 -0.35 4.33 5.14
N ASP A 113 -0.82 5.53 4.74
CA ASP A 113 -1.16 5.85 3.34
C ASP A 113 0.06 5.90 2.40
N VAL A 114 1.17 6.48 2.88
CA VAL A 114 2.42 6.57 2.13
C VAL A 114 3.08 5.19 1.97
N ASP A 115 2.98 4.33 2.98
CA ASP A 115 3.47 2.96 2.93
C ASP A 115 2.77 2.17 1.81
N ALA A 116 1.45 2.35 1.62
CA ALA A 116 0.70 1.76 0.51
C ALA A 116 1.18 2.26 -0.88
N ILE A 117 1.56 3.55 -1.00
CA ILE A 117 2.12 4.09 -2.25
C ILE A 117 3.48 3.45 -2.55
N TYR A 118 4.38 3.39 -1.57
CA TYR A 118 5.70 2.77 -1.76
C TYR A 118 5.59 1.29 -2.11
N MET A 119 4.62 0.58 -1.51
CA MET A 119 4.30 -0.79 -1.88
C MET A 119 3.88 -0.91 -3.35
N GLY A 120 2.98 -0.04 -3.83
CA GLY A 120 2.55 -0.04 -5.24
C GLY A 120 3.68 0.20 -6.22
N TYR A 121 4.53 1.22 -5.96
CA TYR A 121 5.71 1.46 -6.77
C TYR A 121 6.66 0.28 -6.80
N ALA A 122 6.83 -0.39 -5.66
CA ALA A 122 7.67 -1.56 -5.62
C ALA A 122 7.10 -2.69 -6.51
N ALA A 123 5.79 -2.94 -6.51
CA ALA A 123 5.20 -3.90 -7.46
C ALA A 123 5.42 -3.53 -8.91
N ILE A 124 5.17 -2.26 -9.28
CA ILE A 124 5.36 -1.77 -10.65
C ILE A 124 6.80 -1.97 -11.07
N ALA A 125 7.74 -1.56 -10.22
CA ALA A 125 9.15 -1.67 -10.51
C ALA A 125 9.59 -3.14 -10.65
N PHE A 126 9.07 -4.06 -9.83
CA PHE A 126 9.29 -5.50 -10.01
C PHE A 126 8.67 -6.04 -11.31
N ALA A 127 7.47 -5.57 -11.69
CA ALA A 127 6.75 -6.03 -12.89
C ALA A 127 7.38 -5.55 -14.21
N GLU A 128 7.94 -4.34 -14.22
CA GLU A 128 8.68 -3.77 -15.36
C GLU A 128 10.06 -4.42 -15.58
N GLY A 129 10.35 -5.49 -14.82
CA GLY A 129 11.59 -6.25 -14.96
C GLY A 129 12.78 -5.62 -14.24
N TYR A 130 12.53 -4.78 -13.22
CA TYR A 130 13.50 -4.12 -12.35
C TYR A 130 14.96 -4.28 -12.80
N GLU A 131 15.34 -3.59 -13.88
CA GLU A 131 16.74 -3.26 -14.07
C GLU A 131 17.06 -2.11 -13.12
N PRO A 132 18.09 -2.23 -12.27
CA PRO A 132 18.42 -1.23 -11.28
C PRO A 132 18.97 0.02 -11.96
N LYS A 133 18.10 0.93 -12.43
CA LYS A 133 18.35 2.34 -12.75
C LYS A 133 17.06 3.00 -13.25
N TRP A 134 16.33 3.65 -12.36
CA TRP A 134 15.51 4.77 -12.82
C TRP A 134 16.46 5.80 -13.45
N LYS A 135 16.19 6.23 -14.68
CA LYS A 135 16.92 7.39 -15.23
C LYS A 135 16.58 8.58 -14.34
N ARG A 136 17.59 9.31 -13.92
CA ARG A 136 17.50 10.46 -12.99
C ARG A 136 16.36 11.42 -13.35
N GLU A 137 16.09 11.60 -14.64
CA GLU A 137 15.01 12.43 -15.18
C GLU A 137 13.60 11.96 -14.77
N ALA A 138 13.34 10.65 -14.71
CA ALA A 138 12.04 10.10 -14.28
C ALA A 138 11.84 10.23 -12.78
N GLN A 139 12.92 10.12 -12.00
CA GLN A 139 12.92 10.35 -10.57
C GLN A 139 12.69 11.84 -10.25
N GLU A 140 13.34 12.74 -10.98
CA GLU A 140 13.17 14.19 -10.86
C GLU A 140 11.75 14.63 -11.27
N ALA A 141 11.18 14.04 -12.32
CA ALA A 141 9.81 14.32 -12.75
C ALA A 141 8.76 13.91 -11.69
N PHE A 142 8.90 12.71 -11.12
CA PHE A 142 8.03 12.21 -10.06
C PHE A 142 8.13 13.05 -8.78
N LEU A 143 9.35 13.39 -8.35
CA LEU A 143 9.56 14.26 -7.18
C LEU A 143 9.03 15.67 -7.41
N ALA A 144 9.10 16.19 -8.64
CA ALA A 144 8.54 17.49 -8.98
C ALA A 144 7.00 17.49 -8.97
N GLU A 145 6.37 16.39 -9.38
CA GLU A 145 4.92 16.21 -9.31
C GLU A 145 4.43 16.12 -7.86
N LEU A 146 5.09 15.31 -7.03
CA LEU A 146 4.89 15.28 -5.57
C LEU A 146 5.12 16.65 -4.91
N ALA A 147 6.17 17.37 -5.30
CA ALA A 147 6.44 18.70 -4.72
C ALA A 147 5.33 19.72 -5.07
N LYS A 148 4.75 19.62 -6.28
CA LYS A 148 3.66 20.47 -6.76
C LYS A 148 2.37 20.26 -5.98
N ASP A 149 1.96 19.00 -5.80
CA ASP A 149 0.68 18.68 -5.15
C ASP A 149 0.69 18.99 -3.65
N TYR A 150 1.89 19.08 -3.05
CA TYR A 150 2.07 19.27 -1.61
C TYR A 150 2.72 20.61 -1.22
N ASN A 151 2.90 21.54 -2.18
CA ASN A 151 3.51 22.86 -1.98
C ASN A 151 4.89 22.83 -1.29
N TRP A 152 5.70 21.82 -1.62
CA TRP A 152 7.06 21.65 -1.11
C TRP A 152 8.07 22.39 -1.99
N LYS A 153 9.10 23.00 -1.37
CA LYS A 153 10.21 23.60 -2.11
C LYS A 153 11.30 22.55 -2.33
N LEU A 154 11.71 22.39 -3.58
CA LEU A 154 12.85 21.55 -3.99
C LEU A 154 14.19 21.98 -3.38
N GLU A 155 14.24 23.15 -2.72
CA GLU A 155 15.43 23.71 -2.08
C GLU A 155 15.76 23.07 -0.72
N ASP A 156 14.85 22.24 -0.17
CA ASP A 156 15.03 21.54 1.10
C ASP A 156 15.74 20.17 0.94
N TRP A 157 16.41 19.91 -0.20
CA TRP A 157 17.04 18.63 -0.58
C TRP A 157 18.56 18.73 -0.74
#